data_AF-A0A928CQM5-F1
#
_entry.id   AF-A0A928CQM5-F1
#
_cell.length_a   1.000
_cell.length_b   1.000
_cell.length_c   1.000
_cell.angle_alpha   90.00
_cell.angle_beta   90.00
_cell.angle_gamma   90.00
#
_symmetry.space_group_name_H-M   'P 1'
#
loop_
_entity.id
_entity.type
_entity.pdbx_description
1 polymer ?
#
loop_
_entity_poly.entity_id
_entity_poly.type
_entity_poly.pdbx_seq_one_letter_code
_entity_poly.pdbx_strand_id
1 'polypeptide(L)'
;MPWILKSGWAGSSNKISPICIMLKMRKKKSEALAEHIRKKLQEHPFPAGTPVASSREIARKYKVSLSTADQALHQLVEEEFLYRVRGSGTFLKQDSQARILHIGIADQIVSAQYLPPEINRILNRHFEIAEKKLGEHHCLAELISYPAMMQGYPLNSLSGLLVSINYLDPAARRLLQEKQIPVVVYRHS
;
A
#
# COMPACT_ATOMS: atom_id res chain seq x y z
N MET A 1 67.06 29.47 23.71
CA MET A 1 66.48 28.86 22.49
C MET A 1 66.36 27.35 22.68
N PRO A 2 65.18 26.75 22.54
CA PRO A 2 65.04 25.32 22.28
C PRO A 2 64.53 25.04 20.85
N TRP A 3 65.07 23.99 20.23
CA TRP A 3 64.62 23.33 18.99
C TRP A 3 64.48 21.82 19.34
N ILE A 4 63.32 21.15 19.20
CA ILE A 4 62.80 20.44 17.99
C ILE A 4 63.64 19.14 17.73
N LEU A 5 63.17 17.88 17.62
CA LEU A 5 61.91 17.25 17.17
C LEU A 5 61.85 15.70 17.42
N LYS A 6 60.61 15.15 17.36
CA LYS A 6 60.15 13.84 16.78
C LYS A 6 60.63 12.53 17.46
N SER A 7 59.89 11.41 17.52
CA SER A 7 58.67 10.90 16.87
C SER A 7 58.30 9.53 17.48
N GLY A 8 57.02 9.11 17.41
CA GLY A 8 56.66 7.68 17.51
C GLY A 8 55.22 7.40 17.96
N TRP A 9 54.30 7.20 17.01
CA TRP A 9 52.95 6.64 17.23
C TRP A 9 52.99 5.11 17.40
N ALA A 10 52.10 4.52 18.22
CA ALA A 10 51.28 3.35 17.88
C ALA A 10 50.43 2.87 19.08
N GLY A 11 49.15 2.55 18.85
CA GLY A 11 48.48 1.49 19.61
C GLY A 11 47.24 1.81 20.44
N SER A 12 46.35 2.72 20.02
CA SER A 12 44.98 2.76 20.57
C SER A 12 44.20 1.54 20.09
N SER A 13 44.26 0.44 20.84
CA SER A 13 43.46 -0.75 20.63
C SER A 13 41.99 -0.43 20.91
N ASN A 14 41.22 -0.32 19.83
CA ASN A 14 39.77 -0.16 19.83
C ASN A 14 39.13 -1.43 20.40
N LYS A 15 39.06 -1.55 21.74
CA LYS A 15 38.32 -2.62 22.42
C LYS A 15 36.83 -2.34 22.25
N ILE A 16 36.26 -2.80 21.14
CA ILE A 16 34.80 -2.84 20.96
C ILE A 16 34.24 -3.76 22.05
N SER A 17 33.42 -3.20 22.94
CA SER A 17 32.86 -3.98 24.04
C SER A 17 31.97 -5.11 23.49
N PRO A 18 31.99 -6.32 24.10
CA PRO A 18 31.14 -7.44 23.67
C PRO A 18 29.64 -7.06 23.66
N ILE A 19 29.24 -6.14 24.54
CA ILE A 19 27.88 -5.60 24.65
C ILE A 19 27.49 -4.85 23.36
N CYS A 20 28.38 -4.04 22.77
CA CYS A 20 28.12 -3.34 21.51
C CYS A 20 27.93 -4.30 20.33
N ILE A 21 28.71 -5.39 20.27
CA ILE A 21 28.55 -6.41 19.23
C ILE A 21 27.22 -7.15 19.39
N MET A 22 26.84 -7.47 20.64
CA MET A 22 25.59 -8.14 20.96
C MET A 22 24.35 -7.27 20.67
N LEU A 23 24.43 -5.95 20.91
CA LEU A 23 23.40 -4.97 20.57
C LEU A 23 23.25 -4.80 19.05
N LYS A 24 24.36 -4.80 18.29
CA LYS A 24 24.37 -4.69 16.82
C LYS A 24 23.85 -5.95 16.12
N MET A 25 24.05 -7.13 16.72
CA MET A 25 23.48 -8.42 16.28
C MET A 25 21.99 -8.57 16.62
N ARG A 26 21.53 -7.97 17.73
CA ARG A 26 20.12 -7.96 18.15
C ARG A 26 19.24 -7.15 17.21
N LYS A 27 19.73 -5.99 16.74
CA LYS A 27 19.02 -5.10 15.80
C LYS A 27 18.56 -5.83 14.54
N LYS A 28 19.44 -6.62 13.91
CA LYS A 28 19.10 -7.37 12.69
C LYS A 28 17.94 -8.36 12.89
N LYS A 29 17.83 -9.00 14.05
CA LYS A 29 16.76 -9.98 14.31
C LYS A 29 15.42 -9.32 14.57
N SER A 30 15.39 -8.21 15.31
CA SER A 30 14.15 -7.45 15.52
C SER A 30 13.70 -6.75 14.23
N GLU A 31 14.63 -6.19 13.46
CA GLU A 31 14.34 -5.56 12.16
C GLU A 31 13.75 -6.56 11.16
N ALA A 32 14.36 -7.75 11.03
CA ALA A 32 13.82 -8.81 10.17
C ALA A 32 12.42 -9.28 10.61
N LEU A 33 12.16 -9.34 11.91
CA LEU A 33 10.85 -9.69 12.44
C LEU A 33 9.82 -8.57 12.19
N ALA A 34 10.19 -7.31 12.37
CA ALA A 34 9.35 -6.15 12.07
C ALA A 34 8.92 -6.16 10.60
N GLU A 35 9.87 -6.36 9.68
CA GLU A 35 9.58 -6.45 8.25
C GLU A 35 8.67 -7.63 7.90
N HIS A 36 8.87 -8.79 8.54
CA HIS A 36 8.00 -9.94 8.34
C HIS A 36 6.57 -9.69 8.84
N ILE A 37 6.42 -9.03 10.01
CA ILE A 37 5.12 -8.64 10.55
C ILE A 37 4.42 -7.65 9.62
N ARG A 38 5.15 -6.63 9.14
CA ARG A 38 4.66 -5.66 8.16
C ARG A 38 4.08 -6.36 6.93
N LYS A 39 4.86 -7.24 6.29
CA LYS A 39 4.42 -7.98 5.09
C LYS A 39 3.14 -8.76 5.35
N LYS A 40 3.05 -9.49 6.46
CA LYS A 40 1.83 -10.22 6.83
C LYS A 40 0.61 -9.34 7.07
N LEU A 41 0.81 -8.14 7.62
CA LEU A 41 -0.27 -7.18 7.84
C LEU A 41 -0.67 -6.46 6.54
N GLN A 42 0.18 -6.47 5.50
CA GLN A 42 -0.12 -5.95 4.17
C GLN A 42 -0.72 -7.00 3.23
N GLU A 43 -0.42 -8.30 3.44
CA GLU A 43 -1.00 -9.41 2.67
C GLU A 43 -2.53 -9.53 2.82
N HIS A 44 -3.09 -8.98 3.90
CA HIS A 44 -4.52 -8.93 4.15
C HIS A 44 -4.96 -7.50 4.47
N PRO A 45 -6.02 -6.96 3.84
CA PRO A 45 -6.50 -5.61 4.09
C PRO A 45 -7.23 -5.55 5.44
N PHE A 46 -6.47 -5.52 6.53
CA PHE A 46 -7.03 -5.29 7.86
C PHE A 46 -7.45 -3.83 8.00
N PRO A 47 -8.64 -3.54 8.56
CA PRO A 47 -9.05 -2.17 8.82
C PRO A 47 -8.13 -1.50 9.84
N ALA A 48 -8.03 -0.17 9.77
CA ALA A 48 -7.31 0.60 10.78
C ALA A 48 -7.87 0.35 12.18
N GLY A 49 -6.99 0.39 13.18
CA GLY A 49 -7.38 0.08 14.55
C GLY A 49 -7.61 -1.42 14.80
N THR A 50 -7.30 -2.30 13.84
CA THR A 50 -7.25 -3.74 14.11
C THR A 50 -6.21 -4.02 15.21
N PRO A 51 -6.57 -4.76 16.26
CA PRO A 51 -5.62 -5.14 17.31
C PRO A 51 -4.56 -6.07 16.73
N VAL A 52 -3.30 -5.76 17.03
CA VAL A 52 -2.15 -6.58 16.67
C VAL A 52 -1.80 -7.49 17.84
N ALA A 53 -1.32 -8.70 17.53
CA ALA A 53 -0.83 -9.64 18.51
C ALA A 53 0.18 -8.98 19.47
N SER A 54 0.04 -9.25 20.76
CA SER A 54 0.91 -8.72 21.81
C SER A 54 2.35 -9.24 21.66
N SER A 55 3.31 -8.54 22.29
CA SER A 55 4.72 -8.97 22.29
C SER A 55 4.90 -10.42 22.77
N ARG A 56 4.07 -10.89 23.72
CA ARG A 56 4.09 -12.27 24.22
C ARG A 56 3.57 -13.28 23.20
N GLU A 57 2.53 -12.94 22.46
CA GLU A 57 1.98 -13.80 21.41
C GLU A 57 2.93 -13.88 20.21
N ILE A 58 3.51 -12.75 19.81
CA ILE A 58 4.53 -12.69 18.75
C ILE A 58 5.76 -13.50 19.15
N ALA A 59 6.25 -13.35 20.38
CA ALA A 59 7.38 -14.14 20.88
C ALA A 59 7.12 -15.64 20.79
N ARG A 60 5.92 -16.08 21.19
CA ARG A 60 5.51 -17.50 21.11
C ARG A 60 5.39 -17.98 19.67
N LYS A 61 4.72 -17.22 18.82
CA LYS A 61 4.43 -17.56 17.42
C LYS A 61 5.71 -17.69 16.58
N TYR A 62 6.64 -16.75 16.75
CA TYR A 62 7.87 -16.69 15.97
C TYR A 62 9.08 -17.30 16.69
N LYS A 63 8.88 -17.88 17.87
CA LYS A 63 9.94 -18.49 18.72
C LYS A 63 11.13 -17.55 18.93
N VAL A 64 10.83 -16.28 19.23
CA VAL A 64 11.82 -15.25 19.55
C VAL A 64 11.74 -14.85 21.02
N SER A 65 12.77 -14.19 21.54
CA SER A 65 12.71 -13.62 22.89
C SER A 65 11.62 -12.54 22.98
N LEU A 66 11.01 -12.37 24.16
CA LEU A 66 10.04 -11.30 24.41
C LEU A 66 10.61 -9.92 24.07
N SER A 67 11.88 -9.68 24.39
CA SER A 67 12.55 -8.42 24.05
C SER A 67 12.68 -8.19 22.54
N THR A 68 12.88 -9.25 21.75
CA THR A 68 12.99 -9.13 20.28
C THR A 68 11.63 -8.84 19.66
N ALA A 69 10.58 -9.50 20.14
CA ALA A 69 9.20 -9.22 19.72
C ALA A 69 8.78 -7.80 20.11
N ASP A 70 9.12 -7.37 21.32
CA ASP A 70 8.79 -6.02 21.78
C ASP A 70 9.56 -4.94 21.02
N GLN A 71 10.85 -5.17 20.74
CA GLN A 71 11.66 -4.27 19.93
C GLN A 71 11.16 -4.19 18.48
N ALA A 72 10.70 -5.30 17.89
CA ALA A 72 10.11 -5.30 16.55
C ALA A 72 8.81 -4.49 16.51
N LEU A 73 7.92 -4.67 17.50
CA LEU A 73 6.70 -3.86 17.60
C LEU A 73 7.02 -2.38 17.87
N HIS A 74 8.02 -2.10 18.72
CA HIS A 74 8.44 -0.73 19.01
C HIS A 74 8.94 -0.02 17.75
N GLN A 75 9.75 -0.71 16.94
CA GLN A 75 10.20 -0.19 15.66
C GLN A 75 9.02 0.14 14.73
N LEU A 76 8.03 -0.76 14.61
CA LEU A 76 6.84 -0.48 13.80
C LEU A 76 5.98 0.67 14.35
N VAL A 77 6.03 0.94 15.66
CA VAL A 77 5.40 2.11 16.27
C VAL A 77 6.19 3.39 15.98
N GLU A 78 7.52 3.36 16.08
CA GLU A 78 8.41 4.48 15.73
C GLU A 78 8.30 4.85 14.24
N GLU A 79 8.10 3.86 13.38
CA GLU A 79 7.88 4.03 11.94
C GLU A 79 6.43 4.43 11.60
N GLU A 80 5.61 4.74 12.61
CA GLU A 80 4.21 5.17 12.48
C GLU A 80 3.29 4.17 11.77
N PHE A 81 3.72 2.90 11.64
CA PHE A 81 2.94 1.82 11.06
C PHE A 81 1.97 1.18 12.07
N LEU A 82 2.32 1.23 13.36
CA LEU A 82 1.47 0.82 14.47
C LEU A 82 1.31 1.96 15.47
N TYR A 83 0.29 1.88 16.32
CA TYR A 83 0.21 2.71 17.52
C TYR A 83 -0.12 1.89 18.75
N ARG A 84 0.23 2.39 19.92
CA ARG A 84 -0.08 1.75 21.20
C ARG A 84 -1.06 2.59 21.99
N VAL A 85 -2.09 1.94 22.52
CA VAL A 85 -2.99 2.51 23.51
C VAL A 85 -2.68 1.85 24.85
N ARG A 86 -2.25 2.66 25.82
CA ARG A 86 -1.85 2.18 27.15
C ARG A 86 -3.01 1.41 27.79
N GLY A 87 -2.77 0.16 28.17
CA GLY A 87 -3.79 -0.72 28.78
C GLY A 87 -4.70 -1.44 27.77
N SER A 88 -4.70 -1.06 26.49
CA SER A 88 -5.56 -1.68 25.47
C SER A 88 -4.79 -2.48 24.42
N GLY A 89 -3.51 -2.20 24.20
CA GLY A 89 -2.64 -2.99 23.32
C GLY A 89 -1.99 -2.19 22.19
N THR A 90 -1.55 -2.90 21.16
CA THR A 90 -0.96 -2.34 19.93
C THR A 90 -1.95 -2.52 18.79
N PHE A 91 -2.11 -1.50 17.96
CA PHE A 91 -3.11 -1.45 16.91
C PHE A 91 -2.46 -1.04 15.59
N LEU A 92 -3.03 -1.54 14.49
CA LEU A 92 -2.62 -1.14 13.15
C LEU A 92 -2.92 0.34 12.95
N LYS A 93 -1.87 1.14 12.76
CA LYS A 93 -2.02 2.53 12.33
C LYS A 93 -2.31 2.46 10.84
N GLN A 94 -3.39 3.11 10.41
CA GLN A 94 -3.71 3.17 9.00
C GLN A 94 -2.48 3.73 8.30
N ASP A 95 -1.88 2.96 7.39
CA ASP A 95 -0.96 3.57 6.46
C ASP A 95 -1.81 4.57 5.68
N SER A 96 -1.42 5.84 5.73
CA SER A 96 -1.88 6.87 4.79
C SER A 96 -1.65 6.47 3.31
N GLN A 97 -1.02 5.31 3.08
CA GLN A 97 -0.86 4.65 1.78
C GLN A 97 -1.73 3.40 1.55
N ALA A 98 -2.85 3.22 2.26
CA ALA A 98 -4.01 2.64 1.56
C ALA A 98 -4.42 3.66 0.49
N ARG A 99 -3.63 3.75 -0.60
CA ARG A 99 -3.95 4.56 -1.76
C ARG A 99 -5.30 4.06 -2.20
N ILE A 100 -6.31 4.90 -2.03
CA ILE A 100 -7.60 4.68 -2.63
C ILE A 100 -7.32 4.50 -4.12
N LEU A 101 -7.57 3.31 -4.64
CA LEU A 101 -7.30 3.03 -6.05
C LEU A 101 -8.43 3.64 -6.85
N HIS A 102 -8.13 4.66 -7.64
CA HIS A 102 -9.11 5.27 -8.53
C HIS A 102 -9.20 4.43 -9.80
N ILE A 103 -10.30 3.70 -9.97
CA ILE A 103 -10.55 2.82 -11.10
C ILE A 103 -11.59 3.48 -12.02
N GLY A 104 -11.19 3.78 -13.25
CA GLY A 104 -12.12 4.24 -14.28
C GLY A 104 -12.86 3.07 -14.91
N ILE A 105 -14.14 3.25 -15.24
CA ILE A 105 -14.97 2.28 -15.98
C ILE A 105 -15.48 2.95 -17.24
N ALA A 106 -14.89 2.60 -18.39
CA ALA A 106 -15.31 3.03 -19.70
C ALA A 106 -16.37 2.07 -20.27
N ASP A 107 -17.64 2.36 -19.94
CA ASP A 107 -18.80 1.60 -20.42
C ASP A 107 -19.95 2.47 -20.98
N GLN A 108 -19.86 3.79 -20.82
CA GLN A 108 -21.07 4.58 -20.98
C GLN A 108 -21.42 4.81 -22.45
N ILE A 109 -22.66 4.44 -22.78
CA ILE A 109 -23.35 4.90 -23.98
C ILE A 109 -23.51 6.42 -23.86
N VAL A 110 -23.14 7.14 -24.91
CA VAL A 110 -23.13 8.62 -25.00
C VAL A 110 -24.51 9.28 -24.82
N SER A 111 -25.55 8.52 -24.48
CA SER A 111 -26.93 8.99 -24.43
C SER A 111 -27.63 8.81 -23.09
N ALA A 112 -26.93 8.59 -21.97
CA ALA A 112 -27.55 8.56 -20.64
C ALA A 112 -28.40 9.82 -20.33
N GLN A 113 -28.03 10.97 -20.89
CA GLN A 113 -28.76 12.23 -20.77
C GLN A 113 -30.06 12.31 -21.61
N TYR A 114 -30.24 11.41 -22.58
CA TYR A 114 -31.43 11.36 -23.45
C TYR A 114 -32.35 10.18 -23.11
N LEU A 115 -32.00 9.40 -22.09
CA LEU A 115 -32.76 8.22 -21.68
C LEU A 115 -33.62 8.52 -20.43
N PRO A 116 -34.83 7.96 -20.35
CA PRO A 116 -35.60 7.94 -19.12
C PRO A 116 -34.77 7.37 -17.95
N PRO A 117 -34.95 7.87 -16.71
CA PRO A 117 -34.17 7.44 -15.54
C PRO A 117 -34.22 5.93 -15.29
N GLU A 118 -35.35 5.29 -15.61
CA GLU A 118 -35.54 3.84 -15.48
C GLU A 118 -34.65 3.05 -16.44
N ILE A 119 -34.53 3.50 -17.69
CA ILE A 119 -33.65 2.86 -18.68
C ILE A 119 -32.19 3.11 -18.30
N ASN A 120 -31.85 4.33 -17.84
CA ASN A 120 -30.50 4.64 -17.39
C ASN A 120 -30.07 3.78 -16.20
N ARG A 121 -30.96 3.51 -15.24
CA ARG A 121 -30.69 2.58 -14.12
C ARG A 121 -30.45 1.16 -14.59
N ILE A 122 -31.23 0.66 -15.55
CA ILE A 122 -31.04 -0.69 -16.10
C ILE A 122 -29.68 -0.80 -16.78
N LEU A 123 -29.33 0.20 -17.59
CA LEU A 123 -28.05 0.24 -18.29
C LEU A 123 -26.89 0.32 -17.30
N ASN A 124 -26.95 1.18 -16.28
CA ASN A 124 -25.85 1.37 -15.33
C ASN A 124 -25.80 0.32 -14.19
N ARG A 125 -26.70 -0.67 -14.18
CA ARG A 125 -26.73 -1.70 -13.12
C ARG A 125 -25.39 -2.44 -12.96
N HIS A 126 -24.69 -2.70 -14.05
CA HIS A 126 -23.39 -3.36 -13.99
C HIS A 126 -22.33 -2.46 -13.32
N PHE A 127 -22.42 -1.14 -13.51
CA PHE A 127 -21.56 -0.16 -12.85
C PHE A 127 -21.83 -0.12 -11.36
N GLU A 128 -23.10 -0.06 -10.92
CA GLU A 128 -23.46 -0.07 -9.49
C GLU A 128 -22.91 -1.31 -8.76
N ILE A 129 -22.98 -2.47 -9.40
CA ILE A 129 -22.40 -3.72 -8.86
C ILE A 129 -20.88 -3.64 -8.78
N ALA A 130 -20.24 -3.13 -9.84
CA ALA A 130 -18.79 -2.98 -9.89
C ALA A 130 -18.30 -1.97 -8.83
N GLU A 131 -18.93 -0.80 -8.72
CA GLU A 131 -18.63 0.23 -7.73
C GLU A 131 -18.75 -0.31 -6.31
N LYS A 132 -19.84 -1.02 -6.01
CA LYS A 132 -20.00 -1.64 -4.68
C LYS A 132 -18.87 -2.61 -4.37
N LYS A 133 -18.54 -3.50 -5.32
CA LYS A 133 -17.50 -4.52 -5.13
C LYS A 133 -16.10 -3.92 -5.07
N LEU A 134 -15.86 -2.84 -5.80
CA LEU A 134 -14.62 -2.07 -5.76
C LEU A 134 -14.49 -1.32 -4.42
N GLY A 135 -15.59 -0.76 -3.90
CA GLY A 135 -15.64 -0.13 -2.58
C GLY A 135 -15.28 -1.08 -1.44
N GLU A 136 -15.69 -2.35 -1.53
CA GLU A 136 -15.29 -3.42 -0.58
C GLU A 136 -13.77 -3.67 -0.55
N HIS A 137 -13.05 -3.21 -1.59
CA HIS A 137 -11.60 -3.36 -1.75
C HIS A 137 -10.82 -2.03 -1.66
N HIS A 138 -11.42 -0.97 -1.11
CA HIS A 138 -10.83 0.39 -1.02
C HIS A 138 -10.52 1.03 -2.38
N CYS A 139 -11.29 0.68 -3.41
CA CYS A 139 -11.23 1.31 -4.72
C CYS A 139 -12.38 2.31 -4.86
N LEU A 140 -12.10 3.49 -5.42
CA LEU A 140 -13.12 4.39 -5.93
C LEU A 140 -13.36 4.08 -7.41
N ALA A 141 -14.62 3.91 -7.80
CA ALA A 141 -14.99 3.67 -9.19
C ALA A 141 -15.59 4.95 -9.78
N GLU A 142 -15.18 5.30 -10.99
CA GLU A 142 -15.77 6.41 -11.75
C GLU A 142 -16.19 5.93 -13.14
N LEU A 143 -17.43 6.23 -13.51
CA LEU A 143 -17.94 5.95 -14.85
C LEU A 143 -17.40 7.01 -15.82
N ILE A 144 -16.72 6.56 -16.87
CA ILE A 144 -16.16 7.41 -17.90
C ILE A 144 -16.90 7.15 -19.20
N SER A 145 -17.48 8.21 -19.78
CA SER A 145 -18.08 8.10 -21.10
C SER A 145 -17.02 8.01 -22.19
N TYR A 146 -17.32 7.27 -23.27
CA TYR A 146 -16.40 7.16 -24.40
C TYR A 146 -15.96 8.53 -24.97
N PRO A 147 -16.86 9.53 -25.18
CA PRO A 147 -16.44 10.86 -25.63
C PRO A 147 -15.53 11.55 -24.64
N ALA A 148 -15.81 11.48 -23.33
CA ALA A 148 -14.94 12.08 -22.31
C ALA A 148 -13.54 11.46 -22.37
N MET A 149 -13.46 10.13 -22.45
CA MET A 149 -12.20 9.40 -22.62
C MET A 149 -11.42 9.91 -23.84
N MET A 150 -12.09 10.04 -24.99
CA MET A 150 -11.46 10.47 -26.24
C MET A 150 -11.13 11.97 -26.28
N GLN A 151 -11.85 12.81 -25.54
CA GLN A 151 -11.69 14.28 -25.53
C GLN A 151 -10.67 14.78 -24.51
N GLY A 152 -9.88 13.90 -23.90
CA GLY A 152 -8.76 14.29 -23.04
C GLY A 152 -8.99 14.09 -21.55
N TYR A 153 -9.86 13.16 -21.15
CA TYR A 153 -9.95 12.71 -19.76
C TYR A 153 -8.55 12.35 -19.23
N PRO A 154 -8.18 12.78 -18.00
CA PRO A 154 -6.85 12.58 -17.45
C PRO A 154 -6.64 11.12 -16.99
N LEU A 155 -6.53 10.18 -17.92
CA LEU A 155 -6.39 8.74 -17.66
C LEU A 155 -5.18 8.40 -16.77
N ASN A 156 -4.12 9.23 -16.79
CA ASN A 156 -2.94 9.06 -15.93
C ASN A 156 -3.22 9.30 -14.43
N SER A 157 -4.35 9.91 -14.08
CA SER A 157 -4.78 10.06 -12.68
C SER A 157 -5.41 8.79 -12.12
N LEU A 158 -5.75 7.84 -12.99
CA LEU A 158 -6.35 6.57 -12.61
C LEU A 158 -5.28 5.56 -12.22
N SER A 159 -5.61 4.72 -11.24
CA SER A 159 -4.83 3.55 -10.85
C SER A 159 -5.06 2.37 -11.80
N GLY A 160 -6.17 2.35 -12.52
CA GLY A 160 -6.50 1.36 -13.53
C GLY A 160 -7.77 1.71 -14.29
N LEU A 161 -7.98 1.07 -15.43
CA LEU A 161 -9.13 1.31 -16.30
C LEU A 161 -9.78 -0.02 -16.74
N LEU A 162 -11.09 -0.12 -16.54
CA LEU A 162 -11.95 -1.15 -17.10
C LEU A 162 -12.56 -0.60 -18.39
N VAL A 163 -12.41 -1.30 -19.50
CA VAL A 163 -12.96 -0.87 -20.81
C VAL A 163 -13.85 -1.96 -21.37
N SER A 164 -15.10 -1.63 -21.68
CA SER A 164 -15.96 -2.55 -22.40
C SER A 164 -15.47 -2.72 -23.85
N ILE A 165 -15.45 -3.97 -24.32
CA ILE A 165 -15.03 -4.33 -25.68
C ILE A 165 -15.81 -3.58 -26.76
N ASN A 166 -17.03 -3.14 -26.45
CA ASN A 166 -17.88 -2.37 -27.34
C ASN A 166 -17.29 -0.99 -27.69
N TYR A 167 -16.37 -0.48 -26.87
CA TYR A 167 -15.73 0.83 -27.03
C TYR A 167 -14.24 0.74 -27.42
N LEU A 168 -13.74 -0.46 -27.71
CA LEU A 168 -12.32 -0.70 -28.02
C LEU A 168 -12.03 -0.64 -29.53
N ASP A 169 -12.28 0.52 -30.12
CA ASP A 169 -11.95 0.83 -31.52
C ASP A 169 -10.44 1.13 -31.72
N PRO A 170 -9.95 1.29 -32.97
CA PRO A 170 -8.55 1.58 -33.23
C PRO A 170 -8.03 2.87 -32.57
N ALA A 171 -8.88 3.89 -32.36
CA ALA A 171 -8.49 5.16 -31.76
C ALA A 171 -8.33 5.02 -30.23
N ALA A 172 -9.29 4.36 -29.58
CA ALA A 172 -9.21 4.01 -28.16
C ALA A 172 -7.99 3.12 -27.87
N ARG A 173 -7.70 2.14 -28.74
CA ARG A 173 -6.50 1.30 -28.57
C ARG A 173 -5.21 2.11 -28.61
N ARG A 174 -5.08 3.06 -29.54
CA ARG A 174 -3.91 3.94 -29.61
C ARG A 174 -3.76 4.76 -28.33
N LEU A 175 -4.85 5.39 -27.88
CA LEU A 175 -4.88 6.16 -26.64
C LEU A 175 -4.44 5.31 -25.43
N LEU A 176 -4.98 4.10 -25.31
CA LEU A 176 -4.69 3.19 -24.19
C LEU A 176 -3.27 2.61 -24.23
N GLN A 177 -2.68 2.45 -25.43
CA GLN A 177 -1.29 2.03 -25.57
C GLN A 177 -0.30 3.15 -25.21
N GLU A 178 -0.64 4.40 -25.51
CA GLU A 178 0.17 5.57 -25.15
C GLU A 178 0.16 5.84 -23.64
N LYS A 179 -0.94 5.51 -22.95
CA LYS A 179 -1.10 5.73 -21.51
C LYS A 179 -0.62 4.47 -20.77
N GLN A 180 0.42 4.59 -19.95
CA GLN A 180 1.00 3.48 -19.15
C GLN A 180 0.14 3.12 -17.93
N ILE A 181 -1.18 2.96 -18.12
CA ILE A 181 -2.11 2.54 -17.07
C ILE A 181 -2.51 1.08 -17.26
N PRO A 182 -2.74 0.31 -16.18
CA PRO A 182 -3.31 -1.04 -16.30
C PRO A 182 -4.71 -0.97 -16.91
N VAL A 183 -4.92 -1.66 -18.02
CA VAL A 183 -6.21 -1.74 -18.71
C VAL A 183 -6.73 -3.18 -18.69
N VAL A 184 -7.98 -3.34 -18.27
CA VAL A 184 -8.71 -4.61 -18.34
C VAL A 184 -9.88 -4.45 -19.29
N VAL A 185 -9.90 -5.27 -20.33
CA VAL A 185 -11.01 -5.30 -21.30
C VAL A 185 -12.03 -6.33 -20.85
N TYR A 186 -13.30 -5.95 -20.78
CA TYR A 186 -14.38 -6.86 -20.45
C TYR A 186 -15.47 -6.85 -21.53
N ARG A 187 -16.33 -7.86 -21.50
CA ARG A 187 -17.47 -8.01 -22.40
C ARG A 187 -18.70 -8.31 -21.55
N HIS A 188 -19.81 -7.67 -21.85
CA HIS A 188 -21.12 -8.06 -21.34
C HIS A 188 -21.49 -9.41 -21.95
N SER A 189 -21.57 -10.44 -21.10
CA SER A 189 -22.00 -11.80 -21.44
C SER A 189 -23.50 -11.96 -21.26
#